data_AF-A0A0G0T2R8-F1
#
_entry.id   AF-A0A0G0T2R8-F1
#
_cell.length_a   1.000
_cell.length_b   1.000
_cell.length_c   1.000
_cell.angle_alpha   90.00
_cell.angle_beta   90.00
_cell.angle_gamma   90.00
#
_symmetry.space_group_name_H-M   'P 1'
#
loop_
_entity.id
_entity.type
_entity.pdbx_description
1 polymer ?
#
loop_
_entity_poly.entity_id
_entity_poly.type
_entity_poly.pdbx_seq_one_letter_code
_entity_poly.pdbx_strand_id
1 'polypeptide(L)'
;MLNLKSQNSHKMSLRARNERGNLIIFALFFFIFIFPPFLPREVKAQGEFSTAYDVSYKYNENGNAYVEQKINLTNLKDNLYASEYAITIGDKSVTNVTAFDNKGPLSPDVTSTDHETTIHITFNEQTVGVGKKVYFGINYMILSSAKKLGRIWQVIIPRVEKDNFLTSYNVTVVVPKSYGLLSYAKPKPASGLIWNLNQLAKTGIEMAFGDYGVFDFNLTYHLKNPEDRVIETEIAIPMDSTTQKIFLSRMTPPPKNIEIDSDGNWMAKYDMNPGQLLSVLATGQAVIFSKYRDESRTKLTAEQRGKYTQKQEFWETDDAEIVKLAQSLRTPRAIYNYVSSKLSYDYKRISENIDRLGAKKILVNPSNAICMEFTDLFIAIARAAGIPAREINGYAYTDNPEQRPLSFIADILHAWPEYYDDEKEMWIPIDPTWGNTTGGLDFFENLDLSHFGFVVHGISSKYPYAAGSYKQETDIGKDVDVKFSDILPKFLEVQPEVTLNLPNRIPMGTTMKGSIIMSNKTGQAMTNIPVNLGISGGKLSEDSFEVKILPPYSTRTLDFSILPDKNPFSFVTGNVWAQVGPKSYVGNYQVINFYTFIKPVIYLISIILSIGILFLLLRNLWKKYRK
;
A
#
# COMPACT_ATOMS: atom_id res chain seq x y z
N MET A 1 12.01 -25.19 16.26
CA MET A 1 10.97 -26.09 15.70
C MET A 1 9.63 -25.70 16.32
N LEU A 2 8.87 -24.86 15.63
CA LEU A 2 7.44 -24.61 15.83
C LEU A 2 7.00 -23.92 14.53
N ASN A 3 6.39 -24.69 13.63
CA ASN A 3 5.96 -24.23 12.32
C ASN A 3 4.50 -23.79 12.48
N LEU A 4 4.25 -22.47 12.52
CA LEU A 4 2.92 -21.87 12.71
C LEU A 4 1.91 -22.17 11.61
N LYS A 5 2.31 -22.89 10.55
CA LYS A 5 1.39 -23.49 9.57
C LYS A 5 0.27 -24.34 10.20
N SER A 6 0.41 -24.76 11.46
CA SER A 6 -0.59 -25.55 12.21
C SER A 6 -1.39 -24.81 13.29
N GLN A 7 -1.16 -23.51 13.55
CA GLN A 7 -1.91 -22.80 14.62
C GLN A 7 -3.25 -22.23 14.14
N ASN A 8 -3.44 -22.07 12.82
CA ASN A 8 -4.66 -21.53 12.22
C ASN A 8 -5.42 -22.58 11.39
N SER A 9 -5.61 -23.76 11.95
CA SER A 9 -6.44 -24.79 11.32
C SER A 9 -7.26 -25.51 12.37
N HIS A 10 -8.55 -25.72 12.08
CA HIS A 10 -9.35 -26.62 12.88
C HIS A 10 -8.77 -28.03 12.80
N LYS A 11 -8.42 -28.60 13.96
CA LYS A 11 -7.96 -30.00 14.07
C LYS A 11 -9.10 -30.84 14.61
N MET A 12 -9.28 -32.04 14.06
CA MET A 12 -10.41 -32.91 14.37
C MET A 12 -9.90 -34.30 14.70
N SER A 13 -10.55 -34.94 15.66
CA SER A 13 -10.27 -36.35 15.99
C SER A 13 -11.58 -37.11 16.29
N LEU A 14 -11.55 -38.40 15.97
CA LEU A 14 -12.67 -39.32 16.12
C LEU A 14 -12.19 -40.54 16.88
N ARG A 15 -13.08 -41.10 17.71
CA ARG A 15 -12.85 -42.37 18.39
C ARG A 15 -13.90 -43.39 17.96
N ALA A 16 -13.42 -44.54 17.49
CA ALA A 16 -14.25 -45.67 17.09
C ALA A 16 -14.23 -46.76 18.16
N ARG A 17 -15.36 -47.47 18.31
CA ARG A 17 -15.46 -48.66 19.15
C ARG A 17 -15.96 -49.85 18.35
N ASN A 18 -15.46 -51.03 18.71
CA ASN A 18 -15.83 -52.30 18.11
C ASN A 18 -17.02 -52.91 18.86
N GLU A 19 -17.97 -53.50 18.13
CA GLU A 19 -19.19 -54.08 18.70
C GLU A 19 -18.92 -55.27 19.66
N ARG A 20 -17.76 -55.94 19.53
CA ARG A 20 -17.41 -57.15 20.31
C ARG A 20 -16.97 -56.91 21.77
N GLY A 21 -17.05 -55.69 22.29
CA GLY A 21 -16.55 -55.32 23.63
C GLY A 21 -17.42 -55.71 24.83
N ASN A 22 -18.67 -56.14 24.62
CA ASN A 22 -19.63 -56.43 25.70
C ASN A 22 -20.12 -57.89 25.66
N LEU A 23 -19.23 -58.86 25.94
CA LEU A 23 -19.66 -60.18 26.39
C LEU A 23 -19.22 -60.40 27.84
N ILE A 24 -20.19 -60.31 28.74
CA ILE A 24 -20.07 -60.68 30.16
C ILE A 24 -19.83 -62.19 30.24
N ILE A 25 -18.69 -62.61 30.81
CA ILE A 25 -18.50 -63.97 31.32
C ILE A 25 -18.11 -63.89 32.79
N PHE A 26 -18.98 -64.48 33.60
CA PHE A 26 -18.86 -64.72 35.03
C PHE A 26 -17.91 -65.92 35.24
N ALA A 27 -16.81 -65.76 35.97
CA ALA A 27 -16.16 -66.85 36.70
C ALA A 27 -15.17 -66.30 37.75
N LEU A 28 -15.43 -66.61 39.02
CA LEU A 28 -14.49 -66.51 40.13
C LEU A 28 -13.24 -67.37 39.84
N PHE A 29 -12.04 -66.84 40.06
CA PHE A 29 -11.12 -67.33 41.11
C PHE A 29 -9.89 -66.43 41.23
N PHE A 30 -9.48 -66.24 42.50
CA PHE A 30 -8.26 -65.62 43.02
C PHE A 30 -7.00 -65.93 42.20
N PHE A 31 -6.27 -64.90 41.74
CA PHE A 31 -4.81 -64.86 41.82
C PHE A 31 -4.28 -63.42 41.63
N ILE A 32 -3.60 -62.93 42.66
CA ILE A 32 -2.84 -61.68 42.69
C ILE A 32 -1.59 -61.90 41.83
N PHE A 33 -1.47 -61.21 40.69
CA PHE A 33 -0.19 -60.85 40.06
C PHE A 33 -0.41 -59.69 39.07
N ILE A 34 0.09 -58.52 39.48
CA ILE A 34 0.68 -57.43 38.68
C ILE A 34 0.33 -57.45 37.17
N PHE A 35 -0.81 -56.84 36.82
CA PHE A 35 -1.04 -56.31 35.47
C PHE A 35 -1.00 -54.78 35.56
N PRO A 36 -0.26 -54.07 34.70
CA PRO A 36 -0.33 -52.61 34.64
C PRO A 36 -1.77 -52.22 34.24
N PRO A 37 -2.28 -51.06 34.69
CA PRO A 37 -3.58 -50.61 34.24
C PRO A 37 -3.55 -50.50 32.72
N PHE A 38 -4.46 -51.22 32.06
CA PHE A 38 -4.80 -51.00 30.65
C PHE A 38 -5.31 -49.56 30.52
N LEU A 39 -4.38 -48.61 30.38
CA LEU A 39 -4.68 -47.28 29.88
C LEU A 39 -5.28 -47.48 28.49
N PRO A 40 -6.50 -46.99 28.21
CA PRO A 40 -7.04 -47.04 26.86
C PRO A 40 -6.06 -46.32 25.94
N ARG A 41 -5.44 -47.06 25.01
CA ARG A 41 -4.66 -46.44 23.92
C ARG A 41 -5.60 -45.50 23.17
N GLU A 42 -5.23 -44.23 23.09
CA GLU A 42 -5.78 -43.31 22.11
C GLU A 42 -5.44 -43.82 20.71
N VAL A 43 -6.33 -44.59 20.12
CA VAL A 43 -6.25 -44.95 18.70
C VAL A 43 -7.00 -43.85 17.94
N LYS A 44 -6.25 -43.03 17.21
CA LYS A 44 -6.84 -42.07 16.26
C LYS A 44 -7.53 -42.86 15.14
N ALA A 45 -8.84 -42.68 14.98
CA ALA A 45 -9.69 -43.36 13.98
C ALA A 45 -9.45 -42.87 12.53
N GLN A 46 -8.19 -42.66 12.14
CA GLN A 46 -7.87 -42.14 10.81
C GLN A 46 -8.21 -43.19 9.74
N GLY A 47 -9.17 -42.85 8.89
CA GLY A 47 -9.60 -43.67 7.76
C GLY A 47 -10.73 -44.68 8.02
N GLU A 48 -11.39 -44.56 9.15
CA GLU A 48 -12.56 -45.37 9.50
C GLU A 48 -13.89 -44.69 9.14
N PHE A 49 -13.88 -43.36 9.02
CA PHE A 49 -15.05 -42.54 8.71
C PHE A 49 -14.68 -41.46 7.69
N SER A 50 -15.61 -41.14 6.78
CA SER A 50 -15.54 -39.93 5.96
C SER A 50 -16.46 -38.84 6.50
N THR A 51 -16.06 -37.59 6.36
CA THR A 51 -16.71 -36.43 6.99
C THR A 51 -17.16 -35.42 5.95
N ALA A 52 -18.30 -34.78 6.20
CA ALA A 52 -18.85 -33.70 5.40
C ALA A 52 -19.37 -32.59 6.31
N TYR A 53 -19.02 -31.34 6.01
CA TYR A 53 -19.34 -30.16 6.82
C TYR A 53 -20.11 -29.11 6.03
N ASP A 54 -21.11 -28.54 6.68
CA ASP A 54 -21.74 -27.28 6.31
C ASP A 54 -21.66 -26.32 7.51
N VAL A 55 -20.86 -25.27 7.37
CA VAL A 55 -20.51 -24.35 8.45
C VAL A 55 -21.04 -22.96 8.15
N SER A 56 -21.78 -22.37 9.07
CA SER A 56 -22.30 -21.01 8.96
C SER A 56 -21.70 -20.13 10.04
N TYR A 57 -21.00 -19.06 9.63
CA TYR A 57 -20.56 -17.97 10.51
C TYR A 57 -21.54 -16.81 10.38
N LYS A 58 -22.29 -16.51 11.44
CA LYS A 58 -23.23 -15.38 11.49
C LYS A 58 -22.70 -14.32 12.45
N TYR A 59 -22.20 -13.22 11.89
CA TYR A 59 -21.64 -12.11 12.65
C TYR A 59 -22.74 -11.18 13.15
N ASN A 60 -22.53 -10.61 14.34
CA ASN A 60 -23.36 -9.54 14.88
C ASN A 60 -22.65 -8.17 14.79
N GLU A 61 -23.37 -7.12 15.20
CA GLU A 61 -22.90 -5.73 15.21
C GLU A 61 -21.62 -5.50 16.03
N ASN A 62 -21.34 -6.37 17.01
CA ASN A 62 -20.19 -6.26 17.91
C ASN A 62 -18.97 -7.07 17.45
N GLY A 63 -19.06 -7.75 16.31
CA GLY A 63 -17.96 -8.59 15.81
C GLY A 63 -17.91 -10.00 16.36
N ASN A 64 -18.94 -10.46 17.07
CA ASN A 64 -19.03 -11.84 17.54
C ASN A 64 -19.63 -12.72 16.43
N ALA A 65 -19.07 -13.91 16.22
CA ALA A 65 -19.59 -14.90 15.29
C ALA A 65 -20.39 -15.96 16.04
N TYR A 66 -21.65 -16.13 15.69
CA TYR A 66 -22.38 -17.36 15.99
C TYR A 66 -22.06 -18.39 14.91
N VAL A 67 -21.44 -19.50 15.30
CA VAL A 67 -21.01 -20.56 14.40
C VAL A 67 -21.92 -21.76 14.56
N GLU A 68 -22.52 -22.20 13.47
CA GLU A 68 -23.29 -23.44 13.36
C GLU A 68 -22.52 -24.39 12.45
N GLN A 69 -22.09 -25.54 12.96
CA GLN A 69 -21.49 -26.62 12.18
C GLN A 69 -22.47 -27.78 12.08
N LYS A 70 -22.87 -28.13 10.86
CA LYS A 70 -23.65 -29.35 10.57
C LYS A 70 -22.71 -30.40 9.98
N ILE A 71 -22.63 -31.54 10.63
CA ILE A 71 -21.62 -32.55 10.36
C ILE A 71 -22.31 -33.87 10.01
N ASN A 72 -21.83 -34.50 8.95
CA ASN A 72 -22.26 -35.82 8.52
C ASN A 72 -21.06 -36.77 8.46
N LEU A 73 -21.04 -37.75 9.36
CA LEU A 73 -20.03 -38.81 9.39
C LEU A 73 -20.59 -40.02 8.68
N THR A 74 -19.88 -40.54 7.68
CA THR A 74 -20.21 -41.81 7.03
C THR A 74 -19.18 -42.87 7.42
N ASN A 75 -19.66 -43.97 7.97
CA ASN A 75 -18.83 -45.09 8.37
C ASN A 75 -18.30 -45.86 7.16
N LEU A 76 -16.99 -46.12 7.13
CA LEU A 76 -16.32 -46.85 6.05
C LEU A 76 -15.99 -48.31 6.44
N LYS A 77 -16.30 -48.71 7.68
CA LYS A 77 -16.06 -50.05 8.23
C LYS A 77 -17.36 -50.70 8.69
N ASP A 78 -17.40 -52.02 8.66
CA ASP A 78 -18.58 -52.83 8.96
C ASP A 78 -18.79 -53.09 10.45
N ASN A 79 -17.72 -53.09 11.24
CA ASN A 79 -17.71 -53.48 12.65
C ASN A 79 -17.49 -52.33 13.65
N LEU A 80 -17.40 -51.09 13.15
CA LEU A 80 -17.15 -49.91 13.98
C LEU A 80 -18.40 -49.04 14.10
N TYR A 81 -18.44 -48.22 15.16
CA TYR A 81 -19.30 -47.05 15.25
C TYR A 81 -18.52 -45.90 15.89
N ALA A 82 -18.90 -44.67 15.57
CA ALA A 82 -18.33 -43.48 16.20
C ALA A 82 -18.95 -43.30 17.59
N SER A 83 -18.14 -43.27 18.64
CA SER A 83 -18.62 -43.05 20.01
C SER A 83 -18.38 -41.62 20.48
N GLU A 84 -17.28 -41.03 20.05
CA GLU A 84 -16.82 -39.70 20.50
C GLU A 84 -16.28 -38.91 19.30
N TYR A 85 -16.47 -37.60 19.35
CA TYR A 85 -15.91 -36.63 18.41
C TYR A 85 -15.24 -35.49 19.17
N ALA A 86 -14.10 -35.03 18.69
CA ALA A 86 -13.44 -33.85 19.22
C ALA A 86 -13.06 -32.88 18.09
N ILE A 87 -13.28 -31.59 18.34
CA ILE A 87 -12.83 -30.51 17.47
C ILE A 87 -12.04 -29.48 18.27
N THR A 88 -10.88 -29.11 17.76
CA THR A 88 -10.06 -28.03 18.29
C THR A 88 -10.21 -26.80 17.41
N ILE A 89 -10.58 -25.69 18.04
CA ILE A 89 -10.75 -24.37 17.44
C ILE A 89 -9.55 -23.54 17.90
N GLY A 90 -8.79 -22.98 16.96
CA GLY A 90 -7.64 -22.11 17.23
C GLY A 90 -8.01 -20.73 17.76
N ASP A 91 -9.01 -20.66 18.65
CA ASP A 91 -9.46 -19.44 19.30
C ASP A 91 -9.95 -19.78 20.71
N LYS A 92 -9.41 -19.11 21.73
CA LYS A 92 -9.78 -19.30 23.13
C LYS A 92 -11.11 -18.65 23.51
N SER A 93 -11.61 -17.74 22.68
CA SER A 93 -12.79 -16.91 22.95
C SER A 93 -14.12 -17.63 22.62
N VAL A 94 -14.07 -18.95 22.47
CA VAL A 94 -15.22 -19.80 22.23
C VAL A 94 -16.08 -19.89 23.49
N THR A 95 -17.37 -19.59 23.34
CA THR A 95 -18.37 -19.59 24.42
C THR A 95 -19.69 -20.19 23.95
N ASN A 96 -20.61 -20.46 24.88
CA ASN A 96 -21.97 -20.92 24.58
C ASN A 96 -22.05 -22.16 23.67
N VAL A 97 -21.19 -23.15 23.95
CA VAL A 97 -21.11 -24.39 23.18
C VAL A 97 -22.34 -25.25 23.46
N THR A 98 -23.03 -25.68 22.40
CA THR A 98 -24.14 -26.65 22.44
C THR A 98 -23.96 -27.64 21.31
N ALA A 99 -24.44 -28.86 21.49
CA ALA A 99 -24.39 -29.89 20.47
C ALA A 99 -25.66 -30.75 20.47
N PHE A 100 -25.98 -31.36 19.34
CA PHE A 100 -27.14 -32.24 19.18
C PHE A 100 -26.87 -33.31 18.12
N ASP A 101 -27.47 -34.48 18.26
CA ASP A 101 -27.58 -35.50 17.21
C ASP A 101 -29.05 -35.80 16.89
N ASN A 102 -29.32 -36.82 16.08
CA ASN A 102 -30.69 -37.20 15.72
C ASN A 102 -31.56 -37.64 16.91
N LYS A 103 -30.95 -38.03 18.05
CA LYS A 103 -31.68 -38.46 19.25
C LYS A 103 -31.91 -37.33 20.25
N GLY A 104 -31.27 -36.18 20.08
CA GLY A 104 -31.50 -34.99 20.88
C GLY A 104 -30.22 -34.25 21.28
N PRO A 105 -30.29 -33.43 22.35
CA PRO A 105 -29.15 -32.68 22.85
C PRO A 105 -27.99 -33.59 23.31
N LEU A 106 -26.77 -33.09 23.16
CA LEU A 106 -25.53 -33.71 23.64
C LEU A 106 -24.92 -32.82 24.73
N SER A 107 -24.13 -33.41 25.61
CA SER A 107 -23.37 -32.68 26.65
C SER A 107 -21.92 -32.51 26.20
N PRO A 108 -21.56 -31.38 25.57
CA PRO A 108 -20.17 -31.12 25.17
C PRO A 108 -19.30 -30.86 26.41
N ASP A 109 -18.11 -31.46 26.42
CA ASP A 109 -17.04 -31.16 27.37
C ASP A 109 -16.04 -30.21 26.68
N VAL A 110 -15.79 -29.05 27.29
CA VAL A 110 -15.04 -27.95 26.66
C VAL A 110 -13.81 -27.65 27.49
N THR A 111 -12.65 -27.77 26.86
CA THR A 111 -11.36 -27.42 27.46
C THR A 111 -10.70 -26.31 26.65
N SER A 112 -10.16 -25.30 27.32
CA SER A 112 -9.50 -24.17 26.66
C SER A 112 -8.06 -24.00 27.17
N THR A 113 -7.16 -23.64 26.26
CA THR A 113 -5.79 -23.20 26.53
C THR A 113 -5.64 -21.72 26.19
N ASP A 114 -4.42 -21.19 26.27
CA ASP A 114 -4.13 -19.80 25.89
C ASP A 114 -4.37 -19.48 24.39
N HIS A 115 -4.45 -20.50 23.53
CA HIS A 115 -4.53 -20.33 22.09
C HIS A 115 -5.69 -21.09 21.41
N GLU A 116 -6.23 -22.12 22.03
CA GLU A 116 -7.23 -22.99 21.41
C GLU A 116 -8.28 -23.49 22.41
N THR A 117 -9.47 -23.78 21.89
CA THR A 117 -10.57 -24.44 22.61
C THR A 117 -10.88 -25.77 21.96
N THR A 118 -10.86 -26.86 22.73
CA THR A 118 -11.26 -28.19 22.29
C THR A 118 -12.64 -28.54 22.83
N ILE A 119 -13.53 -28.95 21.94
CA ILE A 119 -14.90 -29.40 22.24
C ILE A 119 -14.94 -30.90 22.02
N HIS A 120 -15.15 -31.65 23.09
CA HIS A 120 -15.37 -33.09 23.10
C HIS A 120 -16.86 -33.40 23.20
N ILE A 121 -17.32 -34.36 22.39
CA ILE A 121 -18.73 -34.75 22.31
C ILE A 121 -18.81 -36.27 22.35
N THR A 122 -19.74 -36.79 23.15
CA THR A 122 -20.11 -38.21 23.16
C THR A 122 -21.47 -38.38 22.50
N PHE A 123 -21.61 -39.27 21.52
CA PHE A 123 -22.86 -39.44 20.76
C PHE A 123 -23.92 -40.25 21.52
N ASN A 124 -25.21 -39.88 21.37
CA ASN A 124 -26.35 -40.67 21.87
C ASN A 124 -26.68 -41.82 20.91
N GLU A 125 -26.45 -41.59 19.61
CA GLU A 125 -26.65 -42.57 18.56
C GLU A 125 -25.37 -43.36 18.27
N GLN A 126 -25.45 -44.69 18.31
CA GLN A 126 -24.38 -45.61 17.96
C GLN A 126 -24.88 -46.48 16.81
N THR A 127 -24.40 -46.21 15.60
CA THR A 127 -24.86 -46.89 14.38
C THR A 127 -23.68 -47.60 13.72
N VAL A 128 -23.77 -48.93 13.65
CA VAL A 128 -22.74 -49.82 13.09
C VAL A 128 -23.05 -50.13 11.63
N GLY A 129 -22.02 -50.23 10.80
CA GLY A 129 -22.10 -50.74 9.43
C GLY A 129 -21.64 -49.75 8.36
N VAL A 130 -21.10 -50.29 7.26
CA VAL A 130 -20.60 -49.51 6.12
C VAL A 130 -21.72 -48.64 5.53
N GLY A 131 -21.40 -47.38 5.26
CA GLY A 131 -22.32 -46.41 4.66
C GLY A 131 -23.35 -45.84 5.63
N LYS A 132 -23.39 -46.30 6.88
CA LYS A 132 -24.24 -45.70 7.92
C LYS A 132 -23.74 -44.30 8.25
N LYS A 133 -24.71 -43.41 8.48
CA LYS A 133 -24.46 -41.99 8.69
C LYS A 133 -24.84 -41.58 10.09
N VAL A 134 -23.98 -40.79 10.72
CA VAL A 134 -24.28 -40.07 11.97
C VAL A 134 -24.32 -38.58 11.63
N TYR A 135 -25.49 -37.97 11.88
CA TYR A 135 -25.69 -36.55 11.72
C TYR A 135 -25.69 -35.88 13.09
N PHE A 136 -24.93 -34.80 13.22
CA PHE A 136 -24.90 -34.00 14.43
C PHE A 136 -24.53 -32.55 14.13
N GLY A 137 -24.89 -31.66 15.04
CA GLY A 137 -24.56 -30.25 14.97
C GLY A 137 -23.81 -29.78 16.20
N ILE A 138 -22.91 -28.81 16.00
CA ILE A 138 -22.21 -28.08 17.07
C ILE A 138 -22.47 -26.60 16.84
N ASN A 139 -22.99 -25.91 17.85
CA ASN A 139 -23.16 -24.47 17.83
C ASN A 139 -22.32 -23.83 18.92
N TYR A 140 -21.68 -22.71 18.63
CA TYR A 140 -20.89 -21.94 19.60
C TYR A 140 -20.75 -20.49 19.15
N MET A 141 -20.26 -19.64 20.04
CA MET A 141 -19.97 -18.24 19.75
C MET A 141 -18.48 -17.96 19.87
N ILE A 142 -17.89 -17.29 18.88
CA ILE A 142 -16.52 -16.77 18.94
C ILE A 142 -16.59 -15.25 19.15
N LEU A 143 -16.07 -14.77 20.27
CA LEU A 143 -16.13 -13.34 20.61
C LEU A 143 -15.08 -12.54 19.84
N SER A 144 -15.45 -11.36 19.34
CA SER A 144 -14.54 -10.43 18.64
C SER A 144 -13.74 -11.06 17.48
N SER A 145 -14.33 -12.02 16.77
CA SER A 145 -13.69 -12.70 15.63
C SER A 145 -13.74 -11.86 14.34
N ALA A 146 -14.65 -10.88 14.25
CA ALA A 146 -14.53 -9.79 13.30
C ALA A 146 -13.95 -8.56 14.01
N LYS A 147 -13.03 -7.86 13.35
CA LYS A 147 -12.33 -6.70 13.91
C LYS A 147 -12.77 -5.43 13.22
N LYS A 148 -13.09 -4.42 14.01
CA LYS A 148 -13.37 -3.08 13.52
C LYS A 148 -12.09 -2.26 13.50
N LEU A 149 -11.58 -2.00 12.30
CA LEU A 149 -10.38 -1.22 12.00
C LEU A 149 -10.80 0.14 11.44
N GLY A 150 -11.11 1.07 12.36
CA GLY A 150 -11.79 2.31 12.01
C GLY A 150 -13.09 2.00 11.27
N ARG A 151 -13.20 2.49 10.02
CA ARG A 151 -14.39 2.31 9.19
C ARG A 151 -14.54 0.92 8.56
N ILE A 152 -13.52 0.06 8.69
CA ILE A 152 -13.48 -1.24 8.05
C ILE A 152 -13.79 -2.35 9.03
N TRP A 153 -14.63 -3.30 8.64
CA TRP A 153 -14.74 -4.58 9.32
C TRP A 153 -13.92 -5.63 8.60
N GLN A 154 -12.96 -6.23 9.31
CA GLN A 154 -12.16 -7.36 8.81
C GLN A 154 -12.65 -8.66 9.44
N VAL A 155 -12.84 -9.67 8.60
CA VAL A 155 -13.21 -11.03 9.00
C VAL A 155 -12.14 -11.97 8.47
N ILE A 156 -11.58 -12.79 9.36
CA ILE A 156 -10.60 -13.83 9.03
C ILE A 156 -11.16 -15.17 9.52
N ILE A 157 -11.27 -16.13 8.61
CA ILE A 157 -11.67 -17.50 8.91
C ILE A 157 -10.50 -18.42 8.54
N PRO A 158 -10.01 -19.27 9.47
CA PRO A 158 -8.89 -20.15 9.21
C PRO A 158 -9.13 -21.14 8.06
N ARG A 159 -8.05 -21.67 7.49
CA ARG A 159 -8.12 -22.73 6.47
C ARG A 159 -8.52 -24.07 7.09
N VAL A 160 -8.99 -24.99 6.26
CA VAL A 160 -9.23 -26.39 6.69
C VAL A 160 -8.07 -27.28 6.25
N GLU A 161 -7.63 -28.18 7.14
CA GLU A 161 -6.67 -29.22 6.76
C GLU A 161 -7.37 -30.25 5.87
N LYS A 162 -6.81 -30.48 4.68
CA LYS A 162 -7.32 -31.51 3.77
C LYS A 162 -6.83 -32.88 4.23
N ASP A 163 -7.76 -33.73 4.63
CA ASP A 163 -7.56 -35.17 4.80
C ASP A 163 -8.30 -35.93 3.68
N ASN A 164 -7.83 -37.14 3.33
CA ASN A 164 -8.44 -38.00 2.31
C ASN A 164 -9.89 -38.40 2.63
N PHE A 165 -10.28 -38.25 3.90
CA PHE A 165 -11.60 -38.60 4.40
C PHE A 165 -12.56 -37.40 4.48
N LEU A 166 -12.07 -36.17 4.23
CA LEU A 166 -12.89 -34.97 4.13
C LEU A 166 -13.52 -34.88 2.74
N THR A 167 -14.81 -35.18 2.64
CA THR A 167 -15.54 -35.28 1.36
C THR A 167 -16.14 -33.95 0.91
N SER A 168 -16.63 -33.13 1.84
CA SER A 168 -17.14 -31.79 1.57
C SER A 168 -16.92 -30.86 2.75
N TYR A 169 -16.70 -29.58 2.45
CA TYR A 169 -16.59 -28.52 3.45
C TYR A 169 -17.11 -27.24 2.84
N ASN A 170 -18.30 -26.81 3.24
CA ASN A 170 -18.90 -25.56 2.79
C ASN A 170 -18.91 -24.56 3.94
N VAL A 171 -18.52 -23.32 3.66
CA VAL A 171 -18.58 -22.22 4.63
C VAL A 171 -19.47 -21.13 4.06
N THR A 172 -20.47 -20.74 4.83
CA THR A 172 -21.33 -19.58 4.57
C THR A 172 -21.04 -18.50 5.60
N VAL A 173 -20.82 -17.27 5.13
CA VAL A 173 -20.63 -16.11 6.01
C VAL A 173 -21.82 -15.17 5.87
N VAL A 174 -22.37 -14.74 7.00
CA VAL A 174 -23.44 -13.76 7.09
C VAL A 174 -22.98 -12.62 7.99
N VAL A 175 -23.05 -11.39 7.48
CA VAL A 175 -22.69 -10.17 8.21
C VAL A 175 -23.88 -9.21 8.29
N PRO A 176 -23.95 -8.35 9.31
CA PRO A 176 -24.98 -7.34 9.38
C PRO A 176 -24.78 -6.26 8.30
N LYS A 177 -25.86 -5.59 7.90
CA LYS A 177 -25.81 -4.51 6.90
C LYS A 177 -24.92 -3.33 7.33
N SER A 178 -24.76 -3.13 8.64
CA SER A 178 -23.92 -2.09 9.24
C SER A 178 -22.42 -2.24 8.93
N TYR A 179 -21.97 -3.43 8.53
CA TYR A 179 -20.58 -3.63 8.11
C TYR A 179 -20.26 -2.89 6.81
N GLY A 180 -21.29 -2.54 6.03
CA GLY A 180 -21.16 -1.86 4.76
C GLY A 180 -20.95 -2.82 3.60
N LEU A 181 -20.46 -2.28 2.49
CA LEU A 181 -20.25 -3.03 1.26
C LEU A 181 -19.03 -3.95 1.37
N LEU A 182 -19.08 -5.12 0.73
CA LEU A 182 -17.90 -5.98 0.60
C LEU A 182 -16.85 -5.26 -0.24
N SER A 183 -15.72 -4.91 0.38
CA SER A 183 -14.57 -4.29 -0.28
C SER A 183 -13.81 -5.33 -1.10
N TYR A 184 -13.39 -6.42 -0.43
CA TYR A 184 -12.76 -7.57 -1.06
C TYR A 184 -13.02 -8.83 -0.23
N ALA A 185 -12.86 -10.00 -0.88
CA ALA A 185 -12.76 -11.29 -0.22
C ALA A 185 -11.75 -12.18 -0.94
N LYS A 186 -10.83 -12.76 -0.18
CA LYS A 186 -9.79 -13.68 -0.66
C LYS A 186 -9.85 -15.00 0.13
N PRO A 187 -10.00 -16.15 -0.55
CA PRO A 187 -10.23 -16.31 -1.98
C PRO A 187 -11.61 -15.74 -2.39
N LYS A 188 -11.81 -15.50 -3.68
CA LYS A 188 -13.11 -15.06 -4.21
C LYS A 188 -14.20 -16.10 -3.87
N PRO A 189 -15.37 -15.72 -3.34
CA PRO A 189 -16.44 -16.66 -3.01
C PRO A 189 -16.98 -17.35 -4.27
N ALA A 190 -17.46 -18.58 -4.10
CA ALA A 190 -18.06 -19.36 -5.18
C ALA A 190 -19.46 -18.84 -5.55
N SER A 191 -20.25 -18.42 -4.57
CA SER A 191 -21.56 -17.78 -4.75
C SER A 191 -21.91 -16.99 -3.49
N GLY A 192 -22.41 -15.75 -3.61
CA GLY A 192 -22.66 -14.90 -2.45
C GLY A 192 -21.43 -14.81 -1.55
N LEU A 193 -21.58 -15.17 -0.27
CA LEU A 193 -20.49 -15.35 0.69
C LEU A 193 -20.34 -16.82 1.08
N ILE A 194 -20.20 -17.68 0.06
CA ILE A 194 -20.07 -19.14 0.21
C ILE A 194 -18.75 -19.61 -0.41
N TRP A 195 -18.02 -20.44 0.34
CA TRP A 195 -16.77 -21.09 -0.07
C TRP A 195 -16.87 -22.60 0.06
N ASN A 196 -16.11 -23.31 -0.78
CA ASN A 196 -16.07 -24.77 -0.79
C ASN A 196 -14.69 -25.32 -0.45
N LEU A 197 -14.64 -26.65 -0.25
CA LEU A 197 -13.44 -27.40 0.13
C LEU A 197 -12.24 -27.15 -0.81
N ASN A 198 -12.45 -27.04 -2.12
CA ASN A 198 -11.35 -26.85 -3.06
C ASN A 198 -10.64 -25.50 -2.87
N GLN A 199 -11.36 -24.49 -2.36
CA GLN A 199 -10.81 -23.18 -2.01
C GLN A 199 -10.16 -23.23 -0.63
N LEU A 200 -10.88 -23.75 0.36
CA LEU A 200 -10.48 -23.71 1.78
C LEU A 200 -9.38 -24.70 2.16
N ALA A 201 -9.16 -25.74 1.35
CA ALA A 201 -8.01 -26.62 1.48
C ALA A 201 -6.69 -25.92 1.11
N LYS A 202 -6.75 -24.82 0.34
CA LYS A 202 -5.57 -24.08 -0.09
C LYS A 202 -5.25 -22.94 0.89
N THR A 203 -6.24 -22.15 1.26
CA THR A 203 -6.08 -20.93 2.08
C THR A 203 -7.27 -20.73 3.01
N GLY A 204 -7.12 -19.84 4.01
CA GLY A 204 -8.26 -19.35 4.79
C GLY A 204 -9.11 -18.36 3.99
N ILE A 205 -10.12 -17.79 4.63
CA ILE A 205 -10.89 -16.66 4.11
C ILE A 205 -10.43 -15.40 4.84
N GLU A 206 -10.10 -14.37 4.09
CA GLU A 206 -10.01 -13.01 4.59
C GLU A 206 -10.95 -12.13 3.78
N MET A 207 -11.70 -11.28 4.46
CA MET A 207 -12.60 -10.33 3.82
C MET A 207 -12.69 -9.03 4.59
N ALA A 208 -12.90 -7.95 3.86
CA ALA A 208 -13.05 -6.61 4.41
C ALA A 208 -14.36 -5.98 3.93
N PHE A 209 -15.04 -5.30 4.83
CA PHE A 209 -16.27 -4.55 4.56
C PHE A 209 -16.08 -3.07 4.87
N GLY A 210 -16.60 -2.20 4.00
CA GLY A 210 -16.44 -0.75 4.01
C GLY A 210 -15.88 -0.22 2.69
N ASP A 211 -16.02 1.07 2.44
CA ASP A 211 -15.69 1.68 1.15
C ASP A 211 -14.18 1.90 0.94
N TYR A 212 -13.47 2.28 2.01
CA TYR A 212 -12.03 2.54 2.02
C TYR A 212 -11.50 2.63 3.46
N GLY A 213 -10.23 2.25 3.65
CA GLY A 213 -9.52 2.38 4.91
C GLY A 213 -9.08 3.84 5.13
N VAL A 214 -9.03 4.28 6.39
CA VAL A 214 -8.50 5.60 6.74
C VAL A 214 -7.48 5.44 7.85
N PHE A 215 -6.29 6.01 7.64
CA PHE A 215 -5.25 6.14 8.65
C PHE A 215 -5.09 7.59 9.06
N ASP A 216 -5.05 7.87 10.36
CA ASP A 216 -4.43 9.09 10.88
C ASP A 216 -2.93 8.83 11.03
N PHE A 217 -2.10 9.81 10.67
CA PHE A 217 -0.66 9.70 10.83
C PHE A 217 -0.02 10.95 11.45
N ASN A 218 0.99 10.70 12.27
CA ASN A 218 1.98 11.67 12.72
C ASN A 218 3.37 11.09 12.40
N LEU A 219 4.10 11.76 11.50
CA LEU A 219 5.42 11.34 11.05
C LEU A 219 6.44 12.41 11.45
N THR A 220 7.41 12.03 12.28
CA THR A 220 8.51 12.89 12.74
C THR A 220 9.76 12.59 11.93
N TYR A 221 10.49 13.63 11.53
CA TYR A 221 11.73 13.53 10.78
C TYR A 221 12.79 14.36 11.50
N HIS A 222 13.92 13.74 11.84
CA HIS A 222 15.03 14.44 12.47
C HIS A 222 16.17 14.68 11.46
N LEU A 223 16.37 15.93 11.10
CA LEU A 223 17.39 16.39 10.17
C LEU A 223 18.54 17.04 10.92
N LYS A 224 19.74 16.89 10.37
CA LYS A 224 20.97 17.52 10.86
C LYS A 224 21.76 18.06 9.69
N ASN A 225 22.23 19.29 9.80
CA ASN A 225 23.27 19.82 8.92
C ASN A 225 24.64 19.65 9.60
N PRO A 226 25.46 18.67 9.18
CA PRO A 226 26.80 18.49 9.72
C PRO A 226 27.83 19.49 9.15
N GLU A 227 27.48 20.22 8.09
CA GLU A 227 28.37 21.13 7.39
C GLU A 227 28.50 22.49 8.10
N ASP A 228 29.57 23.22 7.77
CA ASP A 228 29.85 24.57 8.25
C ASP A 228 29.18 25.68 7.41
N ARG A 229 28.36 25.29 6.43
CA ARG A 229 27.62 26.18 5.52
C ARG A 229 26.12 25.84 5.51
N VAL A 230 25.32 26.78 5.01
CA VAL A 230 23.89 26.52 4.76
C VAL A 230 23.77 25.45 3.68
N ILE A 231 22.94 24.43 3.92
CA ILE A 231 22.60 23.40 2.95
C ILE A 231 21.10 23.40 2.66
N GLU A 232 20.70 23.03 1.45
CA GLU A 232 19.34 22.61 1.17
C GLU A 232 19.26 21.09 1.33
N THR A 233 18.27 20.62 2.08
CA THR A 233 17.98 19.19 2.28
C THR A 233 16.50 18.92 2.02
N GLU A 234 16.13 17.65 1.96
CA GLU A 234 14.77 17.23 1.69
C GLU A 234 14.36 15.96 2.44
N ILE A 235 13.06 15.84 2.68
CA ILE A 235 12.42 14.64 3.22
C ILE A 235 11.33 14.18 2.26
N ALA A 236 11.22 12.86 2.07
CA ALA A 236 10.08 12.31 1.37
C ALA A 236 8.90 12.20 2.33
N ILE A 237 7.74 12.68 1.89
CA ILE A 237 6.47 12.54 2.60
C ILE A 237 5.53 11.62 1.82
N PRO A 238 4.54 11.00 2.49
CA PRO A 238 3.57 10.16 1.80
C PRO A 238 2.91 10.86 0.62
N MET A 239 2.81 10.15 -0.50
CA MET A 239 2.24 10.63 -1.75
C MET A 239 0.96 9.89 -2.13
N ASP A 240 0.19 10.47 -3.06
CA ASP A 240 -0.87 9.77 -3.77
C ASP A 240 -0.30 8.59 -4.59
N SER A 241 -1.01 7.46 -4.60
CA SER A 241 -0.69 6.29 -5.44
C SER A 241 -1.94 5.73 -6.12
N THR A 242 -1.79 4.58 -6.79
CA THR A 242 -2.90 3.82 -7.38
C THR A 242 -3.88 3.31 -6.34
N THR A 243 -3.46 3.13 -5.08
CA THR A 243 -4.27 2.60 -3.98
C THR A 243 -4.41 3.54 -2.78
N GLN A 244 -3.74 4.70 -2.77
CA GLN A 244 -3.86 5.64 -1.65
C GLN A 244 -4.00 7.10 -2.09
N LYS A 245 -4.63 7.91 -1.23
CA LYS A 245 -4.71 9.37 -1.35
C LYS A 245 -4.35 10.05 -0.04
N ILE A 246 -3.56 11.11 -0.11
CA ILE A 246 -3.00 11.78 1.07
C ILE A 246 -3.65 13.15 1.31
N PHE A 247 -3.94 13.41 2.58
CA PHE A 247 -4.51 14.67 3.08
C PHE A 247 -3.62 15.17 4.21
N LEU A 248 -2.71 16.09 3.90
CA LEU A 248 -1.90 16.74 4.92
C LEU A 248 -2.76 17.72 5.73
N SER A 249 -2.72 17.57 7.04
CA SER A 249 -3.32 18.53 7.97
C SER A 249 -2.35 19.68 8.25
N ARG A 250 -1.07 19.33 8.48
CA ARG A 250 -0.02 20.31 8.81
C ARG A 250 1.38 19.73 8.61
N MET A 251 2.32 20.60 8.29
CA MET A 251 3.76 20.35 8.45
C MET A 251 4.39 21.44 9.31
N THR A 252 5.15 21.06 10.32
CA THR A 252 5.81 22.01 11.23
C THR A 252 7.29 21.66 11.40
N PRO A 253 8.22 22.56 11.06
CA PRO A 253 7.98 23.80 10.32
C PRO A 253 7.49 23.55 8.88
N PRO A 254 6.83 24.53 8.24
CA PRO A 254 6.41 24.39 6.85
C PRO A 254 7.63 24.26 5.94
N PRO A 255 7.55 23.45 4.87
CA PRO A 255 8.62 23.35 3.89
C PRO A 255 8.72 24.61 3.04
N LYS A 256 9.90 24.83 2.44
CA LYS A 256 10.12 25.89 1.45
C LYS A 256 9.33 25.63 0.17
N ASN A 257 9.35 24.38 -0.27
CA ASN A 257 8.60 23.88 -1.41
C ASN A 257 8.46 22.35 -1.29
N ILE A 258 7.43 21.78 -1.93
CA ILE A 258 7.35 20.35 -2.18
C ILE A 258 7.52 20.11 -3.67
N GLU A 259 8.51 19.31 -4.03
CA GLU A 259 8.79 18.89 -5.41
C GLU A 259 8.49 17.41 -5.61
N ILE A 260 8.50 16.97 -6.87
CA ILE A 260 8.27 15.57 -7.22
C ILE A 260 9.57 15.02 -7.80
N ASP A 261 10.07 13.93 -7.23
CA ASP A 261 11.25 13.26 -7.75
C ASP A 261 10.94 12.39 -8.99
N SER A 262 11.95 11.65 -9.46
CA SER A 262 11.78 10.77 -10.64
C SER A 262 10.88 9.56 -10.41
N ASP A 263 10.66 9.16 -9.14
CA ASP A 263 9.79 8.04 -8.75
C ASP A 263 8.35 8.47 -8.40
N GLY A 264 8.14 9.79 -8.30
CA GLY A 264 6.86 10.40 -7.96
C GLY A 264 6.75 10.83 -6.50
N ASN A 265 7.79 10.59 -5.68
CA ASN A 265 7.79 10.95 -4.27
C ASN A 265 7.64 12.46 -4.10
N TRP A 266 6.87 12.86 -3.08
CA TRP A 266 6.74 14.25 -2.69
C TRP A 266 7.90 14.62 -1.77
N MET A 267 8.82 15.44 -2.27
CA MET A 267 10.06 15.83 -1.61
C MET A 267 9.93 17.23 -1.01
N ALA A 268 9.79 17.31 0.32
CA ALA A 268 9.68 18.55 1.05
C ALA A 268 11.05 19.14 1.36
N LYS A 269 11.34 20.35 0.84
CA LYS A 269 12.64 21.01 0.92
C LYS A 269 12.78 21.95 2.11
N TYR A 270 13.97 21.96 2.69
CA TYR A 270 14.35 22.78 3.85
C TYR A 270 15.76 23.35 3.69
N ASP A 271 15.91 24.65 3.92
CA ASP A 271 17.22 25.27 4.09
C ASP A 271 17.66 25.11 5.55
N MET A 272 18.86 24.58 5.78
CA MET A 272 19.41 24.34 7.12
C MET A 272 20.71 25.11 7.33
N ASN A 273 20.76 25.89 8.42
CA ASN A 273 21.95 26.60 8.86
C ASN A 273 23.06 25.64 9.32
N PRO A 274 24.33 26.08 9.33
CA PRO A 274 25.45 25.27 9.83
C PRO A 274 25.18 24.68 11.22
N GLY A 275 25.42 23.38 11.40
CA GLY A 275 25.21 22.69 12.67
C GLY A 275 23.76 22.57 13.15
N GLN A 276 22.77 23.02 12.37
CA GLN A 276 21.37 23.03 12.78
C GLN A 276 20.83 21.60 12.93
N LEU A 277 20.10 21.36 14.02
CA LEU A 277 19.20 20.23 14.17
C LEU A 277 17.77 20.72 13.90
N LEU A 278 17.02 19.97 13.12
CA LEU A 278 15.64 20.30 12.77
C LEU A 278 14.75 19.07 12.89
N SER A 279 13.71 19.16 13.71
CA SER A 279 12.64 18.16 13.77
C SER A 279 11.44 18.66 12.98
N VAL A 280 11.03 17.91 11.96
CA VAL A 280 9.83 18.19 11.15
C VAL A 280 8.73 17.22 11.55
N LEU A 281 7.55 17.73 11.88
CA LEU A 281 6.36 16.93 12.12
C LEU A 281 5.37 17.10 10.97
N ALA A 282 5.08 16.02 10.24
CA ALA A 282 4.02 15.95 9.23
C ALA A 282 2.82 15.18 9.81
N THR A 283 1.66 15.83 9.83
CA THR A 283 0.41 15.21 10.30
C THR A 283 -0.64 15.22 9.20
N GLY A 284 -1.47 14.19 9.16
CA GLY A 284 -2.48 14.07 8.11
C GLY A 284 -3.30 12.79 8.20
N GLN A 285 -4.02 12.54 7.12
CA GLN A 285 -4.77 11.31 6.91
C GLN A 285 -4.42 10.69 5.57
N ALA A 286 -4.38 9.35 5.53
CA ALA A 286 -4.27 8.57 4.30
C ALA A 286 -5.56 7.77 4.09
N VAL A 287 -6.11 7.85 2.88
CA VAL A 287 -7.26 7.04 2.46
C VAL A 287 -6.75 5.92 1.58
N ILE A 288 -6.99 4.67 1.98
CA ILE A 288 -6.55 3.46 1.28
C ILE A 288 -7.74 2.81 0.57
N PHE A 289 -7.58 2.49 -0.70
CA PHE A 289 -8.61 1.95 -1.57
C PHE A 289 -8.34 0.49 -1.92
N SER A 290 -9.37 -0.35 -1.86
CA SER A 290 -9.33 -1.75 -2.31
C SER A 290 -9.44 -1.90 -3.83
N LYS A 291 -9.70 -0.79 -4.53
CA LYS A 291 -9.78 -0.68 -5.98
C LYS A 291 -8.81 0.40 -6.44
N TYR A 292 -8.20 0.19 -7.60
CA TYR A 292 -7.28 1.16 -8.17
C TYR A 292 -8.00 2.45 -8.58
N ARG A 293 -7.31 3.58 -8.39
CA ARG A 293 -7.79 4.92 -8.72
C ARG A 293 -7.55 5.22 -10.20
N ASP A 294 -8.61 5.42 -10.98
CA ASP A 294 -8.48 5.67 -12.42
C ASP A 294 -7.66 6.94 -12.75
N GLU A 295 -7.70 7.98 -11.90
CA GLU A 295 -6.90 9.18 -12.10
C GLU A 295 -5.38 8.97 -11.98
N SER A 296 -4.94 7.80 -11.48
CA SER A 296 -3.53 7.45 -11.33
C SER A 296 -2.91 6.77 -12.56
N ARG A 297 -3.72 6.48 -13.59
CA ARG A 297 -3.25 5.88 -14.84
C ARG A 297 -2.22 6.77 -15.50
N THR A 298 -1.06 6.20 -15.80
CA THR A 298 0.05 6.91 -16.43
C THR A 298 0.86 5.97 -17.29
N LYS A 299 1.07 6.35 -18.56
CA LYS A 299 1.89 5.59 -19.48
C LYS A 299 3.37 5.85 -19.25
N LEU A 300 4.14 4.79 -19.02
CA LEU A 300 5.61 4.93 -18.93
C LEU A 300 6.22 5.17 -20.32
N THR A 301 7.10 6.16 -20.41
CA THR A 301 7.96 6.37 -21.59
C THR A 301 9.01 5.27 -21.70
N ALA A 302 9.61 5.11 -22.88
CA ALA A 302 10.71 4.16 -23.08
C ALA A 302 11.91 4.44 -22.16
N GLU A 303 12.21 5.72 -21.91
CA GLU A 303 13.26 6.13 -20.97
C GLU A 303 12.93 5.71 -19.54
N GLN A 304 11.71 5.96 -19.08
CA GLN A 304 11.26 5.55 -17.74
C GLN A 304 11.32 4.03 -17.59
N ARG A 305 10.83 3.28 -18.57
CA ARG A 305 10.95 1.80 -18.58
C ARG A 305 12.39 1.33 -18.47
N GLY A 306 13.29 1.97 -19.21
CA GLY A 306 14.73 1.69 -19.13
C GLY A 306 15.25 1.86 -17.70
N LYS A 307 14.87 2.93 -17.00
CA LYS A 307 15.26 3.16 -15.60
C LYS A 307 14.70 2.09 -14.65
N TYR A 308 13.42 1.75 -14.80
CA TYR A 308 12.73 0.78 -13.94
C TYR A 308 13.05 -0.69 -14.21
N THR A 309 13.95 -0.97 -15.16
CA THR A 309 14.44 -2.34 -15.48
C THR A 309 15.94 -2.48 -15.25
N GLN A 310 16.62 -1.41 -14.79
CA GLN A 310 18.04 -1.42 -14.50
C GLN A 310 18.39 -2.11 -13.19
N LYS A 311 19.61 -2.65 -13.16
CA LYS A 311 20.30 -3.11 -11.96
C LYS A 311 20.40 -2.01 -10.91
N GLN A 312 20.23 -2.38 -9.65
CA GLN A 312 20.57 -1.58 -8.48
C GLN A 312 21.38 -2.43 -7.49
N GLU A 313 21.82 -1.82 -6.38
CA GLU A 313 22.64 -2.49 -5.38
C GLU A 313 21.98 -3.76 -4.81
N PHE A 314 20.68 -3.69 -4.51
CA PHE A 314 19.90 -4.83 -3.97
C PHE A 314 19.05 -5.55 -5.02
N TRP A 315 19.05 -5.06 -6.26
CA TRP A 315 18.32 -5.63 -7.39
C TRP A 315 19.30 -6.00 -8.48
N GLU A 316 20.03 -7.11 -8.27
CA GLU A 316 21.12 -7.55 -9.14
C GLU A 316 20.61 -8.24 -10.43
N THR A 317 19.96 -7.46 -11.31
CA THR A 317 19.28 -7.96 -12.51
C THR A 317 20.18 -8.68 -13.53
N ASP A 318 21.49 -8.49 -13.43
CA ASP A 318 22.51 -9.10 -14.28
C ASP A 318 23.10 -10.40 -13.71
N ASP A 319 22.68 -10.81 -12.50
CA ASP A 319 23.12 -12.07 -11.91
C ASP A 319 22.59 -13.27 -12.70
N ALA A 320 23.44 -14.27 -12.92
CA ALA A 320 23.13 -15.42 -13.77
C ALA A 320 21.93 -16.24 -13.29
N GLU A 321 21.73 -16.38 -11.96
CA GLU A 321 20.58 -17.09 -11.42
C GLU A 321 19.30 -16.28 -11.59
N ILE A 322 19.36 -14.97 -11.34
CA ILE A 322 18.23 -14.05 -11.52
C ILE A 322 17.79 -14.00 -12.99
N VAL A 323 18.74 -13.92 -13.93
CA VAL A 323 18.45 -13.96 -15.37
C VAL A 323 17.79 -15.28 -15.78
N LYS A 324 18.26 -16.42 -15.25
CA LYS A 324 17.65 -17.73 -15.50
C LYS A 324 16.22 -17.79 -14.96
N LEU A 325 15.99 -17.28 -13.76
CA LEU A 325 14.65 -17.21 -13.17
C LEU A 325 13.73 -16.32 -14.01
N ALA A 326 14.19 -15.15 -14.42
CA ALA A 326 13.44 -14.21 -15.27
C ALA A 326 13.01 -14.85 -16.59
N GLN A 327 13.92 -15.57 -17.27
CA GLN A 327 13.62 -16.28 -18.51
C GLN A 327 12.59 -17.41 -18.34
N SER A 328 12.53 -18.03 -17.16
CA SER A 328 11.62 -19.13 -16.86
C SER A 328 10.24 -18.67 -16.38
N LEU A 329 10.18 -17.64 -15.53
CA LEU A 329 8.95 -17.19 -14.88
C LEU A 329 8.17 -16.18 -15.72
N ARG A 330 8.86 -15.23 -16.38
CA ARG A 330 8.38 -14.26 -17.39
C ARG A 330 7.23 -13.32 -17.01
N THR A 331 6.43 -13.62 -15.99
CA THR A 331 5.20 -12.90 -15.65
C THR A 331 5.19 -12.51 -14.18
N PRO A 332 4.59 -11.37 -13.80
CA PRO A 332 4.52 -10.95 -12.40
C PRO A 332 3.92 -12.03 -11.48
N ARG A 333 2.85 -12.72 -11.93
CA ARG A 333 2.20 -13.77 -11.14
C ARG A 333 3.12 -14.96 -10.87
N ALA A 334 3.84 -15.43 -11.89
CA ALA A 334 4.77 -16.55 -11.72
C ALA A 334 5.93 -16.18 -10.79
N ILE A 335 6.44 -14.95 -10.90
CA ILE A 335 7.51 -14.42 -10.03
C ILE A 335 7.02 -14.32 -8.58
N TYR A 336 5.83 -13.76 -8.35
CA TYR A 336 5.21 -13.69 -7.03
C TYR A 336 5.04 -15.08 -6.39
N ASN A 337 4.49 -16.05 -7.13
CA ASN A 337 4.30 -17.42 -6.65
C ASN A 337 5.65 -18.09 -6.33
N TYR A 338 6.69 -17.85 -7.14
CA TYR A 338 8.04 -18.36 -6.88
C TYR A 338 8.62 -17.76 -5.61
N VAL A 339 8.63 -16.43 -5.47
CA VAL A 339 9.21 -15.73 -4.32
C VAL A 339 8.52 -16.15 -3.02
N SER A 340 7.19 -16.09 -2.99
CA SER A 340 6.38 -16.44 -1.80
C SER A 340 6.53 -17.90 -1.36
N SER A 341 6.84 -18.82 -2.28
CA SER A 341 7.04 -20.24 -1.96
C SER A 341 8.50 -20.62 -1.69
N LYS A 342 9.45 -19.90 -2.31
CA LYS A 342 10.89 -20.17 -2.21
C LYS A 342 11.48 -19.65 -0.91
N LEU A 343 11.08 -18.45 -0.49
CA LEU A 343 11.60 -17.80 0.70
C LEU A 343 10.85 -18.25 1.95
N SER A 344 11.52 -18.23 3.11
CA SER A 344 10.90 -18.40 4.41
C SER A 344 11.25 -17.23 5.31
N TYR A 345 10.25 -16.69 5.99
CA TYR A 345 10.39 -15.50 6.80
C TYR A 345 11.16 -15.78 8.10
N ASP A 346 12.21 -15.02 8.38
CA ASP A 346 12.99 -15.13 9.61
C ASP A 346 12.61 -14.05 10.63
N TYR A 347 11.76 -14.43 11.57
CA TYR A 347 11.29 -13.56 12.65
C TYR A 347 12.40 -13.09 13.59
N LYS A 348 13.53 -13.81 13.70
CA LYS A 348 14.62 -13.45 14.62
C LYS A 348 15.46 -12.29 14.09
N ARG A 349 15.61 -12.20 12.76
CA ARG A 349 16.38 -11.11 12.14
C ARG A 349 15.84 -9.73 12.44
N ILE A 350 14.53 -9.60 12.63
CA ILE A 350 13.89 -8.33 12.94
C ILE A 350 14.44 -7.78 14.27
N SER A 351 14.68 -8.64 15.27
CA SER A 351 15.03 -8.26 16.65
C SER A 351 16.52 -8.03 16.93
N GLU A 352 17.42 -8.48 16.06
CA GLU A 352 18.86 -8.52 16.37
C GLU A 352 19.68 -7.55 15.52
N ASN A 353 19.56 -7.63 14.18
CA ASN A 353 20.26 -6.75 13.24
C ASN A 353 19.61 -6.80 11.86
N ILE A 354 19.16 -5.65 11.35
CA ILE A 354 18.49 -5.51 10.06
C ILE A 354 19.52 -5.03 9.03
N ASP A 355 20.35 -5.96 8.53
CA ASP A 355 21.17 -5.71 7.34
C ASP A 355 20.43 -6.18 6.08
N ARG A 356 20.28 -5.35 5.07
CA ARG A 356 19.57 -5.70 3.83
C ARG A 356 20.47 -6.55 2.94
N LEU A 357 20.03 -7.76 2.59
CA LEU A 357 20.84 -8.72 1.85
C LEU A 357 20.80 -8.50 0.34
N GLY A 358 19.64 -8.09 -0.19
CA GLY A 358 19.39 -8.01 -1.63
C GLY A 358 19.01 -9.34 -2.28
N ALA A 359 18.61 -9.28 -3.55
CA ALA A 359 18.03 -10.40 -4.29
C ALA A 359 19.02 -11.55 -4.51
N LYS A 360 20.27 -11.24 -4.84
CA LYS A 360 21.29 -12.26 -5.09
C LYS A 360 21.64 -13.04 -3.83
N LYS A 361 21.92 -12.33 -2.73
CA LYS A 361 22.38 -12.99 -1.49
C LYS A 361 21.29 -13.87 -0.88
N ILE A 362 20.01 -13.48 -0.97
CA ILE A 362 18.94 -14.28 -0.38
C ILE A 362 18.72 -15.62 -1.10
N LEU A 363 19.07 -15.73 -2.39
CA LEU A 363 18.98 -17.01 -3.12
C LEU A 363 19.92 -18.09 -2.54
N VAL A 364 21.04 -17.67 -1.93
CA VAL A 364 21.99 -18.58 -1.25
C VAL A 364 21.39 -19.15 0.04
N ASN A 365 20.66 -18.35 0.81
CA ASN A 365 19.99 -18.79 2.05
C ASN A 365 18.54 -18.29 2.12
N PRO A 366 17.60 -18.96 1.42
CA PRO A 366 16.21 -18.52 1.30
C PRO A 366 15.42 -18.45 2.61
N SER A 367 15.90 -19.10 3.68
CA SER A 367 15.26 -19.11 5.00
C SER A 367 15.61 -17.91 5.88
N ASN A 368 16.46 -17.01 5.39
CA ASN A 368 16.94 -15.85 6.13
C ASN A 368 16.25 -14.55 5.69
N ALA A 369 15.06 -14.63 5.07
CA ALA A 369 14.42 -13.50 4.42
C ALA A 369 13.54 -12.70 5.40
N ILE A 370 13.56 -11.38 5.29
CA ILE A 370 12.51 -10.48 5.81
C ILE A 370 11.85 -9.74 4.65
N CYS A 371 10.88 -8.86 4.92
CA CYS A 371 10.08 -8.17 3.89
C CYS A 371 10.91 -7.52 2.77
N MET A 372 12.09 -6.97 3.11
CA MET A 372 13.03 -6.41 2.13
C MET A 372 13.50 -7.45 1.11
N GLU A 373 13.95 -8.64 1.52
CA GLU A 373 14.46 -9.65 0.57
C GLU A 373 13.35 -10.29 -0.28
N PHE A 374 12.13 -10.40 0.26
CA PHE A 374 10.96 -10.78 -0.55
C PHE A 374 10.70 -9.76 -1.66
N THR A 375 10.76 -8.48 -1.33
CA THR A 375 10.58 -7.36 -2.26
C THR A 375 11.72 -7.31 -3.28
N ASP A 376 12.97 -7.40 -2.82
CA ASP A 376 14.17 -7.34 -3.65
C ASP A 376 14.21 -8.47 -4.67
N LEU A 377 13.95 -9.70 -4.24
CA LEU A 377 13.97 -10.84 -5.14
C LEU A 377 12.87 -10.74 -6.20
N PHE A 378 11.67 -10.28 -5.83
CA PHE A 378 10.61 -10.03 -6.80
C PHE A 378 11.04 -8.98 -7.83
N ILE A 379 11.54 -7.82 -7.37
CA ILE A 379 11.94 -6.71 -8.25
C ILE A 379 13.08 -7.14 -9.17
N ALA A 380 14.12 -7.79 -8.66
CA ALA A 380 15.27 -8.18 -9.47
C ALA A 380 14.88 -9.15 -10.59
N ILE A 381 14.03 -10.15 -10.30
CA ILE A 381 13.53 -11.08 -11.32
C ILE A 381 12.62 -10.37 -12.31
N ALA A 382 11.71 -9.50 -11.85
CA ALA A 382 10.79 -8.75 -12.70
C ALA A 382 11.55 -7.84 -13.67
N ARG A 383 12.51 -7.07 -13.16
CA ARG A 383 13.36 -6.19 -13.96
C ARG A 383 14.21 -6.95 -14.97
N ALA A 384 14.81 -8.07 -14.57
CA ALA A 384 15.54 -8.95 -15.49
C ALA A 384 14.64 -9.58 -16.56
N ALA A 385 13.34 -9.72 -16.30
CA ALA A 385 12.33 -10.14 -17.28
C ALA A 385 11.81 -8.99 -18.17
N GLY A 386 12.33 -7.77 -17.99
CA GLY A 386 11.90 -6.58 -18.72
C GLY A 386 10.61 -5.93 -18.17
N ILE A 387 10.15 -6.35 -16.99
CA ILE A 387 8.96 -5.79 -16.33
C ILE A 387 9.42 -4.66 -15.40
N PRO A 388 8.96 -3.41 -15.62
CA PRO A 388 9.24 -2.33 -14.69
C PRO A 388 8.72 -2.69 -13.29
N ALA A 389 9.59 -2.60 -12.27
CA ALA A 389 9.24 -2.92 -10.89
C ALA A 389 9.95 -1.99 -9.92
N ARG A 390 9.33 -1.69 -8.78
CA ARG A 390 9.83 -0.75 -7.77
C ARG A 390 9.39 -1.18 -6.37
N GLU A 391 10.07 -0.71 -5.34
CA GLU A 391 9.74 -0.98 -3.94
C GLU A 391 8.88 0.15 -3.38
N ILE A 392 7.95 -0.22 -2.51
CA ILE A 392 7.23 0.69 -1.63
C ILE A 392 7.67 0.38 -0.20
N ASN A 393 7.98 1.43 0.55
CA ASN A 393 8.31 1.32 1.96
C ASN A 393 7.30 2.17 2.77
N GLY A 394 6.75 1.59 3.83
CA GLY A 394 5.73 2.26 4.64
C GLY A 394 5.26 1.47 5.84
N TYR A 395 4.02 1.71 6.24
CA TYR A 395 3.36 1.04 7.36
C TYR A 395 2.40 -0.04 6.86
N ALA A 396 2.40 -1.19 7.51
CA ALA A 396 1.42 -2.24 7.25
C ALA A 396 0.87 -2.81 8.55
N TYR A 397 -0.46 -2.72 8.74
CA TYR A 397 -1.11 -3.24 9.94
C TYR A 397 -1.30 -4.77 9.84
N THR A 398 -0.66 -5.51 10.75
CA THR A 398 -0.87 -6.95 10.94
C THR A 398 -1.27 -7.20 12.37
N ASP A 399 -2.16 -8.17 12.64
CA ASP A 399 -2.51 -8.62 13.99
C ASP A 399 -1.61 -9.69 14.59
N ASN A 400 -0.66 -10.21 13.79
CA ASN A 400 0.23 -11.25 14.25
C ASN A 400 1.25 -10.66 15.26
N PRO A 401 1.23 -11.09 16.53
CA PRO A 401 2.16 -10.59 17.54
C PRO A 401 3.62 -10.88 17.20
N GLU A 402 3.91 -11.95 16.46
CA GLU A 402 5.27 -12.32 16.02
C GLU A 402 5.78 -11.45 14.86
N GLN A 403 4.88 -10.76 14.15
CA GLN A 403 5.24 -9.71 13.20
C GLN A 403 5.25 -8.32 13.83
N ARG A 404 4.75 -8.20 15.08
CA ARG A 404 4.77 -6.98 15.91
C ARG A 404 5.87 -6.91 17.01
N PRO A 405 6.87 -7.79 17.14
CA PRO A 405 7.61 -7.95 18.41
C PRO A 405 8.41 -6.71 18.81
N LEU A 406 8.75 -5.82 17.87
CA LEU A 406 9.45 -4.55 18.14
C LEU A 406 8.57 -3.32 17.91
N SER A 407 7.33 -3.47 17.45
CA SER A 407 6.47 -2.33 17.11
C SER A 407 6.02 -1.55 18.33
N PHE A 408 6.39 -1.98 19.55
CA PHE A 408 6.17 -1.25 20.79
C PHE A 408 7.31 -0.28 21.14
N ILE A 409 8.52 -0.49 20.60
CA ILE A 409 9.75 0.24 20.97
C ILE A 409 10.39 0.93 19.76
N ALA A 410 10.26 0.37 18.55
CA ALA A 410 10.88 0.88 17.32
C ALA A 410 9.85 1.04 16.18
N ASP A 411 10.17 1.89 15.22
CA ASP A 411 9.42 2.04 13.98
C ASP A 411 9.71 0.84 13.06
N ILE A 412 8.88 -0.20 13.15
CA ILE A 412 8.94 -1.31 12.19
C ILE A 412 8.19 -0.87 10.93
N LEU A 413 8.94 -0.62 9.86
CA LEU A 413 8.40 -0.40 8.53
C LEU A 413 8.24 -1.74 7.79
N HIS A 414 7.37 -1.74 6.79
CA HIS A 414 7.16 -2.85 5.88
C HIS A 414 7.56 -2.44 4.46
N ALA A 415 8.06 -3.41 3.70
CA ALA A 415 8.47 -3.22 2.31
C ALA A 415 7.73 -4.22 1.42
N TRP A 416 7.19 -3.75 0.31
CA TRP A 416 6.50 -4.57 -0.69
C TRP A 416 6.74 -4.04 -2.11
N PRO A 417 6.70 -4.91 -3.15
CA PRO A 417 6.93 -4.47 -4.51
C PRO A 417 5.67 -3.95 -5.21
N GLU A 418 5.89 -3.07 -6.18
CA GLU A 418 4.98 -2.76 -7.28
C GLU A 418 5.59 -3.25 -8.60
N TYR A 419 4.76 -3.80 -9.48
CA TYR A 419 5.10 -3.97 -10.89
C TYR A 419 4.22 -3.07 -11.76
N TYR A 420 4.72 -2.66 -12.91
CA TYR A 420 3.92 -1.91 -13.86
C TYR A 420 3.13 -2.84 -14.77
N ASP A 421 1.81 -2.66 -14.82
CA ASP A 421 0.90 -3.39 -15.70
C ASP A 421 0.61 -2.55 -16.95
N ASP A 422 1.08 -3.04 -18.10
CA ASP A 422 0.99 -2.34 -19.38
C ASP A 422 -0.43 -2.22 -19.92
N GLU A 423 -1.30 -3.17 -19.61
CA GLU A 423 -2.69 -3.16 -20.07
C GLU A 423 -3.52 -2.17 -19.26
N LYS A 424 -3.23 -2.07 -17.96
CA LYS A 424 -3.90 -1.13 -17.04
C LYS A 424 -3.28 0.26 -17.03
N GLU A 425 -2.06 0.42 -17.55
CA GLU A 425 -1.24 1.63 -17.48
C GLU A 425 -1.06 2.14 -16.04
N MET A 426 -0.81 1.22 -15.09
CA MET A 426 -0.72 1.51 -13.66
C MET A 426 0.34 0.68 -12.95
N TRP A 427 0.81 1.20 -11.82
CA TRP A 427 1.59 0.45 -10.85
C TRP A 427 0.69 -0.40 -9.95
N ILE A 428 0.97 -1.69 -9.91
CA ILE A 428 0.18 -2.70 -9.20
C ILE A 428 0.97 -3.18 -7.98
N PRO A 429 0.53 -2.83 -6.75
CA PRO A 429 1.18 -3.30 -5.54
C PRO A 429 0.78 -4.73 -5.22
N ILE A 430 1.75 -5.51 -4.78
CA ILE A 430 1.57 -6.90 -4.35
C ILE A 430 2.44 -7.15 -3.11
N ASP A 431 2.16 -8.20 -2.33
CA ASP A 431 3.00 -8.54 -1.18
C ASP A 431 3.33 -10.04 -1.07
N PRO A 432 4.47 -10.50 -1.60
CA PRO A 432 4.90 -11.89 -1.47
C PRO A 432 5.29 -12.28 -0.04
N THR A 433 5.61 -11.32 0.83
CA THR A 433 5.90 -11.55 2.26
C THR A 433 4.65 -12.00 2.99
N TRP A 434 3.55 -11.26 2.82
CA TRP A 434 2.27 -11.64 3.43
C TRP A 434 1.66 -12.85 2.75
N GLY A 435 1.88 -13.04 1.44
CA GLY A 435 1.58 -14.31 0.77
C GLY A 435 2.21 -15.53 1.47
N ASN A 436 3.45 -15.41 1.95
CA ASN A 436 4.15 -16.47 2.69
C ASN A 436 3.64 -16.61 4.15
N THR A 437 3.52 -15.48 4.85
CA THR A 437 3.33 -15.47 6.32
C THR A 437 1.87 -15.56 6.78
N THR A 438 0.90 -15.41 5.88
CA THR A 438 -0.54 -15.51 6.20
C THR A 438 -1.18 -16.85 5.84
N GLY A 439 -0.35 -17.88 5.65
CA GLY A 439 -0.85 -19.22 5.28
C GLY A 439 -1.35 -19.30 3.84
N GLY A 440 -0.78 -18.50 2.94
CA GLY A 440 -1.01 -18.57 1.50
C GLY A 440 -2.12 -17.68 0.96
N LEU A 441 -2.63 -16.71 1.73
CA LEU A 441 -3.61 -15.76 1.20
C LEU A 441 -3.02 -15.00 0.00
N ASP A 442 -3.88 -14.68 -0.96
CA ASP A 442 -3.46 -14.06 -2.22
C ASP A 442 -3.37 -12.54 -2.07
N PHE A 443 -2.15 -12.00 -2.07
CA PHE A 443 -1.82 -10.57 -2.09
C PHE A 443 -1.34 -10.11 -3.47
N PHE A 444 -1.60 -10.89 -4.53
CA PHE A 444 -1.27 -10.53 -5.91
C PHE A 444 -2.45 -9.84 -6.62
N GLU A 445 -3.65 -10.42 -6.52
CA GLU A 445 -4.84 -9.88 -7.20
C GLU A 445 -5.37 -8.62 -6.51
N ASN A 446 -5.23 -8.55 -5.19
CA ASN A 446 -5.63 -7.41 -4.39
C ASN A 446 -4.78 -7.40 -3.11
N LEU A 447 -4.18 -6.26 -2.77
CA LEU A 447 -3.31 -6.15 -1.60
C LEU A 447 -4.16 -6.23 -0.32
N ASP A 448 -4.73 -5.11 0.13
CA ASP A 448 -5.73 -4.97 1.19
C ASP A 448 -6.01 -3.48 1.47
N LEU A 449 -6.51 -3.18 2.68
CA LEU A 449 -6.75 -1.83 3.21
C LEU A 449 -5.83 -1.48 4.40
N SER A 450 -4.79 -2.29 4.62
CA SER A 450 -3.89 -2.24 5.78
C SER A 450 -2.50 -1.73 5.43
N HIS A 451 -2.16 -1.62 4.14
CA HIS A 451 -0.90 -1.07 3.65
C HIS A 451 -1.01 0.43 3.37
N PHE A 452 -0.13 1.21 4.00
CA PHE A 452 0.03 2.64 3.80
C PHE A 452 1.48 2.95 3.40
N GLY A 453 1.71 3.28 2.14
CA GLY A 453 3.03 3.59 1.60
C GLY A 453 3.51 4.99 2.00
N PHE A 454 4.77 5.09 2.40
CA PHE A 454 5.42 6.38 2.69
C PHE A 454 6.28 6.85 1.53
N VAL A 455 7.08 5.96 0.96
CA VAL A 455 8.02 6.29 -0.12
C VAL A 455 8.07 5.18 -1.17
N VAL A 456 8.47 5.56 -2.37
CA VAL A 456 8.70 4.72 -3.53
C VAL A 456 10.19 4.70 -3.86
N HIS A 457 10.76 3.53 -4.04
CA HIS A 457 12.12 3.32 -4.51
C HIS A 457 12.09 2.64 -5.87
N GLY A 458 12.44 3.35 -6.93
CA GLY A 458 12.51 2.78 -8.27
C GLY A 458 13.82 3.09 -8.97
N ILE A 459 14.24 4.35 -8.98
CA ILE A 459 15.51 4.75 -9.57
C ILE A 459 16.69 4.34 -8.68
N SER A 460 16.51 4.42 -7.35
CA SER A 460 17.48 4.01 -6.35
C SER A 460 16.87 2.94 -5.46
N SER A 461 17.62 1.90 -5.10
CA SER A 461 17.17 0.90 -4.12
C SER A 461 17.34 1.36 -2.67
N LYS A 462 17.67 2.63 -2.41
CA LYS A 462 17.98 3.15 -1.05
C LYS A 462 17.34 4.49 -0.70
N TYR A 463 17.15 5.36 -1.68
CA TYR A 463 16.75 6.75 -1.48
C TYR A 463 15.50 7.05 -2.29
N PRO A 464 14.54 7.86 -1.79
CA PRO A 464 14.59 8.63 -0.54
C PRO A 464 14.36 7.82 0.75
N TYR A 465 14.80 8.32 1.89
CA TYR A 465 14.54 7.62 3.16
C TYR A 465 13.07 7.73 3.58
N ALA A 466 12.51 6.63 4.08
CA ALA A 466 11.16 6.59 4.62
C ALA A 466 11.07 7.26 6.00
N ALA A 467 9.87 7.73 6.36
CA ALA A 467 9.58 8.16 7.73
C ALA A 467 9.93 7.06 8.74
N GLY A 468 10.53 7.43 9.88
CA GLY A 468 11.07 6.47 10.86
C GLY A 468 12.53 6.07 10.64
N SER A 469 13.11 6.35 9.46
CA SER A 469 14.54 6.10 9.18
C SER A 469 15.46 7.26 9.62
N TYR A 470 14.88 8.41 9.98
CA TYR A 470 15.60 9.63 10.35
C TYR A 470 15.92 9.66 11.86
N LYS A 471 16.58 8.62 12.38
CA LYS A 471 16.91 8.50 13.80
C LYS A 471 18.22 9.21 14.15
N GLN A 472 18.27 9.91 15.29
CA GLN A 472 19.55 10.34 15.89
C GLN A 472 20.02 9.31 16.93
N GLU A 473 21.33 9.26 17.20
CA GLU A 473 21.94 8.30 18.15
C GLU A 473 21.34 8.36 19.57
N THR A 474 20.71 9.48 19.93
CA THR A 474 20.08 9.71 21.24
C THR A 474 18.56 9.51 21.27
N ASP A 475 17.92 9.24 20.14
CA ASP A 475 16.47 9.12 20.04
C ASP A 475 15.99 7.71 20.40
N ILE A 476 15.34 7.58 21.56
CA ILE A 476 14.77 6.33 22.08
C ILE A 476 13.24 6.27 21.83
N GLY A 477 12.71 7.17 20.99
CA GLY A 477 11.28 7.33 20.71
C GLY A 477 10.85 6.77 19.35
N LYS A 478 9.52 6.62 19.19
CA LYS A 478 8.89 6.36 17.89
C LYS A 478 8.67 7.64 17.11
N ASP A 479 8.96 7.60 15.82
CA ASP A 479 8.74 8.71 14.90
C ASP A 479 7.56 8.46 13.96
N VAL A 480 7.06 7.22 13.92
CA VAL A 480 5.92 6.81 13.12
C VAL A 480 4.76 6.44 14.04
N ASP A 481 3.76 7.31 14.11
CA ASP A 481 2.48 7.04 14.76
C ASP A 481 1.39 7.00 13.71
N VAL A 482 0.89 5.79 13.44
CA VAL A 482 -0.17 5.51 12.46
C VAL A 482 -1.25 4.69 13.14
N LYS A 483 -2.52 5.10 12.96
CA LYS A 483 -3.68 4.40 13.50
C LYS A 483 -4.87 4.47 12.56
N PHE A 484 -5.72 3.45 12.59
CA PHE A 484 -6.99 3.52 11.88
C PHE A 484 -7.89 4.62 12.44
N SER A 485 -8.64 5.27 11.56
CA SER A 485 -9.55 6.37 11.89
C SER A 485 -10.97 6.09 11.40
N ASP A 486 -11.96 6.52 12.19
CA ASP A 486 -13.37 6.53 11.80
C ASP A 486 -13.76 7.81 11.03
N ILE A 487 -12.89 8.83 11.09
CA ILE A 487 -13.16 10.18 10.61
C ILE A 487 -12.67 10.33 9.18
N LEU A 488 -13.58 10.76 8.30
CA LEU A 488 -13.26 11.03 6.90
C LEU A 488 -12.53 12.36 6.72
N PRO A 489 -11.50 12.42 5.86
CA PRO A 489 -10.95 13.70 5.45
C PRO A 489 -11.99 14.48 4.65
N LYS A 490 -11.94 15.81 4.75
CA LYS A 490 -12.78 16.70 3.93
C LYS A 490 -12.18 16.79 2.53
N PHE A 491 -12.85 16.17 1.55
CA PHE A 491 -12.56 16.37 0.14
C PHE A 491 -13.02 17.79 -0.25
N LEU A 492 -12.06 18.69 -0.44
CA LEU A 492 -12.34 20.07 -0.80
C LEU A 492 -12.06 20.24 -2.29
N GLU A 493 -12.91 21.00 -2.98
CA GLU A 493 -12.55 21.53 -4.29
C GLU A 493 -11.45 22.56 -4.10
N VAL A 494 -10.22 22.17 -4.43
CA VAL A 494 -9.02 22.99 -4.28
C VAL A 494 -8.63 23.58 -5.63
N GLN A 495 -8.20 24.84 -5.63
CA GLN A 495 -7.70 25.55 -6.82
C GLN A 495 -6.35 26.19 -6.50
N PRO A 496 -5.40 26.22 -7.44
CA PRO A 496 -4.12 26.86 -7.19
C PRO A 496 -4.29 28.37 -7.04
N GLU A 497 -3.47 28.99 -6.21
CA GLU A 497 -3.23 30.42 -6.30
C GLU A 497 -2.32 30.66 -7.50
N VAL A 498 -2.69 31.62 -8.36
CA VAL A 498 -1.96 31.87 -9.61
C VAL A 498 -1.53 33.32 -9.66
N THR A 499 -0.27 33.54 -9.98
CA THR A 499 0.30 34.85 -10.30
C THR A 499 0.86 34.83 -11.71
N LEU A 500 0.41 35.76 -12.55
CA LEU A 500 0.99 35.97 -13.87
C LEU A 500 2.07 37.04 -13.78
N ASN A 501 3.33 36.63 -13.93
CA ASN A 501 4.49 37.51 -13.85
C ASN A 501 4.94 37.90 -15.25
N LEU A 502 4.77 39.17 -15.62
CA LEU A 502 5.09 39.69 -16.94
C LEU A 502 6.13 40.81 -16.86
N PRO A 503 6.97 40.98 -17.91
CA PRO A 503 7.81 42.15 -18.02
C PRO A 503 6.94 43.40 -18.25
N ASN A 504 7.15 44.43 -17.43
CA ASN A 504 6.41 45.70 -17.54
C ASN A 504 6.58 46.37 -18.92
N ARG A 505 7.76 46.23 -19.52
CA ARG A 505 8.11 46.80 -20.82
C ARG A 505 8.86 45.80 -21.67
N ILE A 506 8.47 45.68 -22.93
CA ILE A 506 9.11 44.82 -23.92
C ILE A 506 9.61 45.66 -25.10
N PRO A 507 10.91 45.69 -25.39
CA PRO A 507 11.42 46.33 -26.59
C PRO A 507 10.84 45.72 -27.86
N MET A 508 10.41 46.58 -28.78
CA MET A 508 9.85 46.15 -30.06
C MET A 508 10.83 45.24 -30.81
N GLY A 509 10.34 44.09 -31.26
CA GLY A 509 11.14 43.09 -31.98
C GLY A 509 12.07 42.26 -31.11
N THR A 510 11.98 42.37 -29.78
CA THR A 510 12.69 41.49 -28.84
C THR A 510 11.73 40.52 -28.17
N THR A 511 12.26 39.34 -27.86
CA THR A 511 11.57 38.33 -27.08
C THR A 511 11.92 38.51 -25.60
N MET A 512 10.91 38.56 -24.73
CA MET A 512 11.08 38.66 -23.27
C MET A 512 10.38 37.50 -22.57
N LYS A 513 10.94 37.05 -21.44
CA LYS A 513 10.34 35.98 -20.63
C LYS A 513 9.19 36.51 -19.78
N GLY A 514 8.11 35.74 -19.72
CA GLY A 514 7.06 35.84 -18.71
C GLY A 514 6.90 34.48 -18.02
N SER A 515 6.17 34.44 -16.90
CA SER A 515 5.91 33.18 -16.21
C SER A 515 4.55 33.15 -15.52
N ILE A 516 3.98 31.95 -15.42
CA ILE A 516 2.84 31.66 -14.55
C ILE A 516 3.39 30.96 -13.31
N ILE A 517 3.16 31.55 -12.14
CA ILE A 517 3.50 30.95 -10.84
C ILE A 517 2.21 30.40 -10.24
N MET A 518 2.14 29.09 -10.05
CA MET A 518 1.02 28.41 -9.42
C MET A 518 1.46 27.85 -8.07
N SER A 519 0.72 28.17 -7.02
CA SER A 519 0.99 27.71 -5.65
C SER A 519 -0.20 26.95 -5.09
N ASN A 520 0.04 25.74 -4.60
CA ASN A 520 -0.92 24.97 -3.82
C ASN A 520 -0.64 25.18 -2.34
N LYS A 521 -1.48 25.96 -1.66
CA LYS A 521 -1.36 26.19 -0.21
C LYS A 521 -2.18 25.21 0.64
N THR A 522 -2.82 24.25 0.00
CA THR A 522 -3.70 23.29 0.67
C THR A 522 -2.94 21.99 0.98
N GLY A 523 -3.53 21.18 1.86
CA GLY A 523 -3.00 19.86 2.21
C GLY A 523 -3.32 18.74 1.21
N GLN A 524 -3.93 19.05 0.07
CA GLN A 524 -4.36 18.08 -0.94
C GLN A 524 -3.64 18.32 -2.25
N ALA A 525 -3.21 17.26 -2.93
CA ALA A 525 -2.69 17.39 -4.29
C ALA A 525 -3.79 17.76 -5.27
N MET A 526 -3.45 18.60 -6.24
CA MET A 526 -4.28 18.90 -7.40
C MET A 526 -3.73 18.14 -8.60
N THR A 527 -4.60 17.51 -9.39
CA THR A 527 -4.21 16.72 -10.56
C THR A 527 -4.83 17.27 -11.83
N ASN A 528 -4.17 17.03 -12.96
CA ASN A 528 -4.61 17.35 -14.32
C ASN A 528 -5.13 18.78 -14.46
N ILE A 529 -4.28 19.76 -14.14
CA ILE A 529 -4.62 21.18 -14.25
C ILE A 529 -4.25 21.67 -15.66
N PRO A 530 -5.23 21.90 -16.56
CA PRO A 530 -4.95 22.50 -17.85
C PRO A 530 -4.64 23.99 -17.67
N VAL A 531 -3.62 24.44 -18.38
CA VAL A 531 -3.24 25.85 -18.45
C VAL A 531 -3.23 26.27 -19.91
N ASN A 532 -4.14 27.16 -20.30
CA ASN A 532 -4.16 27.73 -21.65
C ASN A 532 -3.73 29.19 -21.59
N LEU A 533 -2.92 29.61 -22.54
CA LEU A 533 -2.42 30.98 -22.66
C LEU A 533 -2.89 31.62 -23.96
N GLY A 534 -3.10 32.92 -23.89
CA GLY A 534 -3.24 33.73 -25.09
C GLY A 534 -2.69 35.13 -24.90
N ILE A 535 -2.51 35.81 -26.02
CA ILE A 535 -1.93 37.15 -26.07
C ILE A 535 -2.69 38.01 -27.07
N SER A 536 -2.81 39.30 -26.78
CA SER A 536 -3.16 40.32 -27.77
C SER A 536 -1.91 41.08 -28.21
N GLY A 537 -1.78 41.29 -29.53
CA GLY A 537 -0.70 42.09 -30.12
C GLY A 537 0.68 41.44 -30.10
N GLY A 538 0.76 40.11 -30.27
CA GLY A 538 2.04 39.40 -30.34
C GLY A 538 1.89 37.88 -30.49
N LYS A 539 2.99 37.16 -30.22
CA LYS A 539 3.07 35.70 -30.18
C LYS A 539 3.67 35.21 -28.87
N LEU A 540 3.27 34.01 -28.45
CA LEU A 540 3.85 33.28 -27.33
C LEU A 540 4.73 32.12 -27.84
N SER A 541 5.72 31.70 -27.05
CA SER A 541 6.45 30.45 -27.33
C SER A 541 5.62 29.20 -27.06
N GLU A 542 4.69 29.29 -26.10
CA GLU A 542 3.81 28.22 -25.66
C GLU A 542 2.40 28.81 -25.50
N ASP A 543 1.39 28.10 -25.98
CA ASP A 543 -0.01 28.46 -25.84
C ASP A 543 -0.75 27.59 -24.81
N SER A 544 -0.10 26.54 -24.30
CA SER A 544 -0.68 25.65 -23.31
C SER A 544 0.40 24.92 -22.50
N PHE A 545 0.03 24.54 -21.27
CA PHE A 545 0.81 23.66 -20.42
C PHE A 545 -0.10 22.62 -19.78
N GLU A 546 0.41 21.41 -19.59
CA GLU A 546 -0.24 20.35 -18.84
C GLU A 546 0.46 20.13 -17.50
N VAL A 547 -0.22 20.45 -16.40
CA VAL A 547 0.28 20.22 -15.04
C VAL A 547 -0.41 18.97 -14.50
N LYS A 548 0.25 17.83 -14.69
CA LYS A 548 -0.26 16.51 -14.24
C LYS A 548 -0.59 16.49 -12.75
N ILE A 549 0.28 17.07 -11.93
CA ILE A 549 0.13 17.13 -10.49
C ILE A 549 0.81 18.37 -9.92
N LEU A 550 0.17 18.96 -8.91
CA LEU A 550 0.68 20.04 -8.07
C LEU A 550 0.52 19.57 -6.60
N PRO A 551 1.59 19.07 -5.95
CA PRO A 551 1.54 18.55 -4.59
C PRO A 551 1.03 19.57 -3.56
N PRO A 552 0.64 19.14 -2.36
CA PRO A 552 0.41 20.05 -1.23
C PRO A 552 1.61 20.96 -1.00
N TYR A 553 1.37 22.19 -0.54
CA TYR A 553 2.42 23.19 -0.22
C TYR A 553 3.50 23.38 -1.30
N SER A 554 3.18 23.12 -2.56
CA SER A 554 4.10 23.25 -3.69
C SER A 554 3.88 24.54 -4.46
N THR A 555 4.95 25.01 -5.11
CA THR A 555 4.93 26.09 -6.10
C THR A 555 5.59 25.62 -7.38
N ARG A 556 4.92 25.85 -8.51
CA ARG A 556 5.40 25.52 -9.85
C ARG A 556 5.38 26.75 -10.74
N THR A 557 6.51 26.98 -11.41
CA THR A 557 6.66 28.06 -12.38
C THR A 557 6.61 27.49 -13.79
N LEU A 558 5.75 28.06 -14.63
CA LEU A 558 5.65 27.76 -16.05
C LEU A 558 6.18 28.96 -16.84
N ASP A 559 7.35 28.80 -17.45
CA ASP A 559 8.00 29.86 -18.21
C ASP A 559 7.54 29.87 -19.66
N PHE A 560 7.28 31.06 -20.18
CA PHE A 560 6.97 31.28 -21.60
C PHE A 560 7.66 32.55 -22.09
N SER A 561 7.71 32.73 -23.40
CA SER A 561 8.32 33.89 -24.02
C SER A 561 7.28 34.70 -24.82
N ILE A 562 7.41 36.01 -24.76
CA ILE A 562 6.51 36.98 -25.40
C ILE A 562 7.28 37.70 -26.49
N LEU A 563 6.74 37.67 -27.71
CA LEU A 563 7.22 38.45 -28.84
C LEU A 563 6.10 39.40 -29.31
N PRO A 564 6.18 40.71 -29.02
CA PRO A 564 5.16 41.66 -29.46
C PRO A 564 5.15 41.86 -30.97
N ASP A 565 3.98 42.19 -31.50
CA ASP A 565 3.82 42.59 -32.89
C ASP A 565 4.61 43.86 -33.20
N LYS A 566 5.11 43.95 -34.44
CA LYS A 566 5.85 45.13 -34.91
C LYS A 566 4.85 46.24 -35.23
N ASN A 567 4.69 47.20 -34.33
CA ASN A 567 3.96 48.44 -34.62
C ASN A 567 4.87 49.68 -34.47
N PRO A 568 5.26 50.34 -35.57
CA PRO A 568 6.20 51.45 -35.54
C PRO A 568 5.62 52.79 -35.06
N PHE A 569 4.31 52.93 -34.82
CA PHE A 569 3.66 54.24 -34.69
C PHE A 569 3.01 54.56 -33.33
N SER A 570 2.94 53.64 -32.36
CA SER A 570 2.37 53.93 -31.03
C SER A 570 2.93 53.04 -29.91
N PHE A 571 2.76 53.49 -28.65
CA PHE A 571 2.82 52.59 -27.50
C PHE A 571 1.65 51.62 -27.63
N VAL A 572 1.94 50.36 -27.86
CA VAL A 572 0.93 49.30 -27.85
C VAL A 572 0.95 48.66 -26.47
N THR A 573 -0.17 48.75 -25.75
CA THR A 573 -0.41 47.92 -24.59
C THR A 573 -0.96 46.59 -25.11
N GLY A 574 -0.23 45.51 -24.87
CA GLY A 574 -0.75 44.16 -25.07
C GLY A 574 -1.14 43.55 -23.75
N ASN A 575 -2.00 42.54 -23.80
CA ASN A 575 -2.32 41.71 -22.65
C ASN A 575 -1.96 40.25 -22.92
N VAL A 576 -1.57 39.57 -21.86
CA VAL A 576 -1.46 38.11 -21.82
C VAL A 576 -2.54 37.63 -20.87
N TRP A 577 -3.31 36.65 -21.29
CA TRP A 577 -4.26 35.96 -20.43
C TRP A 577 -3.84 34.51 -20.24
N ALA A 578 -4.10 33.99 -19.04
CA ALA A 578 -3.89 32.60 -18.68
C ALA A 578 -5.18 32.04 -18.08
N GLN A 579 -5.71 30.98 -18.66
CA GLN A 579 -6.81 30.21 -18.11
C GLN A 579 -6.23 28.99 -17.38
N VAL A 580 -6.36 28.96 -16.06
CA VAL A 580 -5.92 27.86 -15.19
C VAL A 580 -7.15 27.22 -14.59
N GLY A 581 -7.50 26.02 -15.07
CA GLY A 581 -8.78 25.39 -14.75
C GLY A 581 -9.97 26.32 -15.06
N PRO A 582 -10.88 26.59 -14.10
CA PRO A 582 -12.04 27.44 -14.33
C PRO A 582 -11.75 28.95 -14.23
N LYS A 583 -10.55 29.35 -13.79
CA LYS A 583 -10.21 30.77 -13.54
C LYS A 583 -9.37 31.35 -14.66
N SER A 584 -9.61 32.64 -14.96
CA SER A 584 -8.83 33.41 -15.93
C SER A 584 -8.07 34.53 -15.25
N TYR A 585 -6.82 34.71 -15.66
CA TYR A 585 -5.89 35.71 -15.14
C TYR A 585 -5.41 36.55 -16.32
N VAL A 586 -5.30 37.87 -16.15
CA VAL A 586 -4.88 38.79 -17.21
C VAL A 586 -3.78 39.69 -16.68
N GLY A 587 -2.70 39.82 -17.45
CA GLY A 587 -1.60 40.73 -17.17
C GLY A 587 -1.32 41.60 -18.40
N ASN A 588 -0.83 42.81 -18.17
CA ASN A 588 -0.56 43.78 -19.22
C ASN A 588 0.96 43.97 -19.40
N TYR A 589 1.38 44.25 -20.63
CA TYR A 589 2.74 44.66 -20.95
C TYR A 589 2.73 45.86 -21.90
N GLN A 590 3.79 46.68 -21.85
CA GLN A 590 3.93 47.83 -22.74
C GLN A 590 5.03 47.57 -23.77
N VAL A 591 4.72 47.76 -25.05
CA VAL A 591 5.73 47.73 -26.11
C VAL A 591 6.43 49.08 -26.17
N ILE A 592 7.76 49.09 -26.01
CA ILE A 592 8.59 50.28 -26.18
C ILE A 592 9.26 50.26 -27.55
N ASN A 593 8.99 51.28 -28.36
CA ASN A 593 9.62 51.46 -29.66
C ASN A 593 11.05 51.98 -29.49
N PHE A 594 12.03 51.33 -30.12
CA PHE A 594 13.43 51.77 -30.13
C PHE A 594 13.61 53.23 -30.58
N TYR A 595 12.72 53.73 -31.46
CA TYR A 595 12.71 55.13 -31.88
C TYR A 595 12.56 56.11 -30.69
N THR A 596 11.85 55.73 -29.63
CA THR A 596 11.71 56.59 -28.43
C THR A 596 13.03 56.75 -27.66
N PHE A 597 13.93 55.78 -27.71
CA PHE A 597 15.27 55.87 -27.10
C PHE A 597 16.27 56.63 -27.97
N ILE A 598 16.17 56.55 -29.30
CA ILE A 598 17.06 57.27 -30.22
C ILE A 598 16.58 58.71 -30.49
N LYS A 599 15.29 59.02 -30.35
CA LYS A 599 14.75 60.37 -30.60
C LYS A 599 15.54 61.48 -29.87
N PRO A 600 15.87 61.39 -28.56
CA PRO A 600 16.70 62.39 -27.90
C PRO A 600 18.10 62.50 -28.50
N VAL A 601 18.69 61.38 -28.92
CA VAL A 601 20.02 61.32 -29.55
C VAL A 601 19.98 61.95 -30.94
N ILE A 602 18.95 61.66 -31.74
CA ILE A 602 18.72 62.30 -33.04
C ILE A 602 18.50 63.81 -32.85
N TYR A 603 17.71 64.22 -31.86
CA TYR A 603 17.52 65.64 -31.53
C TYR A 603 18.84 66.30 -31.12
N LEU A 604 19.64 65.67 -30.27
CA LEU A 604 20.94 66.19 -29.86
C LEU A 604 21.90 66.33 -31.05
N ILE A 605 21.98 65.30 -31.90
CA ILE A 605 22.78 65.34 -33.15
C ILE A 605 22.28 66.46 -34.06
N SER A 606 20.96 66.64 -34.21
CA SER A 606 20.38 67.70 -35.04
C SER A 606 20.66 69.09 -34.47
N ILE A 607 20.67 69.27 -33.15
CA ILE A 607 21.04 70.52 -32.47
C ILE A 607 22.52 70.81 -32.72
N ILE A 608 23.41 69.84 -32.53
CA ILE A 608 24.85 69.99 -32.77
C ILE A 608 25.13 70.37 -34.23
N LEU A 609 24.49 69.70 -35.19
CA LEU A 609 24.58 70.03 -36.62
C LEU A 609 24.06 71.44 -36.92
N SER A 610 22.93 71.84 -36.32
CA SER A 610 22.35 73.17 -36.51
C SER A 610 23.26 74.27 -35.96
N ILE A 611 23.87 74.07 -34.78
CA ILE A 611 24.86 74.98 -34.21
C ILE A 611 26.10 75.06 -35.11
N GLY A 612 26.57 73.93 -35.64
CA GLY A 612 27.71 73.89 -36.57
C GLY A 612 27.43 74.65 -37.87
N ILE A 613 26.24 74.49 -38.45
CA ILE A 613 25.81 75.22 -39.65
C ILE A 613 25.69 76.73 -39.35
N LEU A 614 25.09 77.10 -38.22
CA LEU A 614 24.98 78.49 -37.80
C LEU A 614 26.36 79.13 -37.63
N PHE A 615 27.31 78.42 -37.02
CA PHE A 615 28.69 78.87 -36.89
C PHE A 615 29.36 79.08 -38.25
N LEU A 616 29.16 78.17 -39.22
CA LEU A 616 29.69 78.31 -40.58
C LEU A 616 29.07 79.51 -41.31
N LEU A 617 27.76 79.74 -41.18
CA LEU A 617 27.06 80.89 -41.76
C LEU A 617 27.54 82.21 -41.15
N LEU A 618 27.65 82.28 -39.82
CA LEU A 618 28.21 83.44 -39.11
C LEU A 618 29.66 83.70 -39.51
N ARG A 619 30.48 82.66 -39.66
CA ARG A 619 31.85 82.78 -40.18
C ARG A 619 31.88 83.34 -41.60
N ASN A 620 30.96 82.92 -42.47
CA ASN A 620 30.89 83.41 -43.84
C ASN A 620 30.38 84.86 -43.93
N LEU A 621 29.38 85.22 -43.11
CA LEU A 621 28.92 86.61 -42.97
C LEU A 621 30.02 87.51 -42.41
N TRP A 622 30.75 87.06 -41.40
CA TRP A 622 31.90 87.79 -40.86
C TRP A 622 33.01 87.98 -41.91
N LYS A 623 33.29 86.96 -42.74
CA LYS A 623 34.20 87.11 -43.89
C LYS A 623 33.69 88.09 -44.96
N LYS A 624 32.37 88.19 -45.14
CA LYS A 624 31.75 89.10 -46.13
C LYS A 624 31.72 90.56 -45.65
N TYR A 625 31.65 90.80 -44.34
CA TYR A 625 31.75 92.13 -43.72
C TYR A 625 33.20 92.65 -43.58
N ARG A 626 34.20 91.78 -43.79
CA ARG A 626 35.63 92.11 -43.70
C ARG A 626 36.29 92.38 -45.06
N LYS A 627 35.52 92.29 -46.15
CA LYS A 627 35.83 92.83 -47.47
C LYS A 627 34.96 94.07 -47.67
#